data_AF-A0A7D9HH01-F1
#
_entry.id   AF-A0A7D9HH01-F1
#
_cell.length_a   1.000
_cell.length_b   1.000
_cell.length_c   1.000
_cell.angle_alpha   90.00
_cell.angle_beta   90.00
_cell.angle_gamma   90.00
#
_symmetry.space_group_name_H-M   'P 1'
#
loop_
_entity.id
_entity.type
_entity.pdbx_description
1 polymer ?
#
loop_
_entity_poly.entity_id
_entity_poly.type
_entity_poly.pdbx_seq_one_letter_code
_entity_poly.pdbx_strand_id
1 'polypeptide(L)'
;MVCSMCYMLTTCILFKWTSNKPMTNEEEQSFKRKIYLMITNYSSFALAVYFYFRHNWYCEPGIYSYFSLCEYVTVVTNIWFHSTAIDDLKGLYFIIGHVHSS
;
A
#
# COMPACT_ATOMS: atom_id res chain seq x y z
N MET A 1 2.86 3.56 -10.82
CA MET A 1 1.60 3.82 -10.10
C MET A 1 0.67 2.60 -10.13
N VAL A 2 0.21 2.15 -11.29
CA VAL A 2 -0.76 1.03 -11.37
C VAL A 2 -0.19 -0.31 -10.89
N CYS A 3 1.02 -0.68 -11.32
CA CYS A 3 1.64 -1.95 -10.89
C CYS A 3 1.84 -2.04 -9.36
N SER A 4 2.21 -0.93 -8.70
CA SER A 4 2.35 -0.88 -7.24
C SER A 4 1.01 -0.97 -6.52
N MET A 5 -0.05 -0.38 -7.09
CA MET A 5 -1.42 -0.54 -6.56
C MET A 5 -1.92 -1.98 -6.68
N CYS A 6 -1.67 -2.64 -7.82
CA CYS A 6 -1.97 -4.06 -7.99
C CYS A 6 -1.20 -4.90 -6.97
N TYR A 7 0.09 -4.61 -6.75
CA TYR A 7 0.90 -5.29 -5.75
C TYR A 7 0.38 -5.10 -4.31
N MET A 8 0.01 -3.88 -3.92
CA MET A 8 -0.63 -3.58 -2.63
C MET A 8 -1.92 -4.40 -2.45
N LEU A 9 -2.79 -4.43 -3.47
CA LEU A 9 -4.02 -5.21 -3.47
C LEU A 9 -3.74 -6.71 -3.31
N THR A 10 -2.81 -7.26 -4.09
CA THR A 10 -2.44 -8.68 -4.00
C THR A 10 -1.89 -9.02 -2.63
N THR A 11 -1.10 -8.15 -2.01
CA THR A 11 -0.54 -8.36 -0.67
C THR A 11 -1.64 -8.34 0.39
N CYS A 12 -2.60 -7.42 0.30
CA CYS A 12 -3.77 -7.40 1.19
C CYS A 12 -4.66 -8.65 1.04
N ILE A 13 -4.87 -9.12 -0.20
CA ILE A 13 -5.64 -10.34 -0.49
C ILE A 13 -4.90 -11.56 0.07
N LEU A 14 -3.60 -11.66 -0.18
CA LEU A 14 -2.76 -12.74 0.33
C LEU A 14 -2.79 -12.76 1.87
N PHE A 15 -2.63 -11.60 2.52
CA PHE A 15 -2.69 -11.49 3.96
C PHE A 15 -4.06 -11.89 4.53
N LYS A 16 -5.16 -11.51 3.86
CA LYS A 16 -6.51 -11.92 4.23
C LYS A 16 -6.73 -13.43 4.05
N TRP A 17 -6.12 -14.04 3.04
CA TRP A 17 -6.22 -15.47 2.77
C TRP A 17 -5.36 -16.30 3.73
N THR A 18 -4.15 -15.83 4.05
CA THR A 18 -3.24 -16.46 5.00
C THR A 18 -3.67 -16.27 6.45
N SER A 19 -4.45 -15.22 6.76
CA SER A 19 -5.04 -15.01 8.08
C SER A 19 -6.18 -16.00 8.37
N ASN A 20 -5.80 -17.25 8.62
CA ASN A 20 -6.62 -18.21 9.34
C ASN A 20 -6.28 -18.07 10.84
N LYS A 21 -7.29 -17.72 11.64
CA LYS A 21 -7.31 -17.34 13.07
C LYS A 21 -6.31 -18.03 14.02
N PRO A 22 -5.99 -17.46 15.21
CA PRO A 22 -6.33 -16.12 15.72
C PRO A 22 -5.16 -15.13 15.56
N MET A 23 -5.44 -13.95 15.00
CA MET A 23 -4.45 -12.88 14.89
C MET A 23 -4.08 -12.33 16.26
N THR A 24 -2.79 -12.14 16.49
CA THR A 24 -2.29 -11.36 17.63
C THR A 24 -2.65 -9.88 17.48
N ASN A 25 -2.76 -9.15 18.61
CA ASN A 25 -3.14 -7.72 18.61
C ASN A 25 -2.21 -6.86 17.73
N GLU A 26 -0.94 -7.25 17.61
CA GLU A 26 0.08 -6.57 16.80
C GLU A 26 -0.14 -6.76 15.29
N GLU A 27 -0.64 -7.93 14.88
CA GLU A 27 -1.00 -8.23 13.49
C GLU A 27 -2.25 -7.45 13.08
N GLU A 28 -3.22 -7.27 13.97
CA GLU A 28 -4.43 -6.48 13.71
C GLU A 28 -4.11 -5.00 13.47
N GLN A 29 -3.25 -4.42 14.31
CA GLN A 29 -2.81 -3.04 14.13
C GLN A 29 -2.00 -2.87 12.83
N SER A 30 -1.14 -3.84 12.52
CA SER A 30 -0.36 -3.82 11.28
C SER A 30 -1.26 -3.97 10.04
N PHE A 31 -2.32 -4.76 10.12
CA PHE A 31 -3.32 -4.87 9.06
C PHE A 31 -4.11 -3.58 8.84
N LYS A 32 -4.56 -2.93 9.92
CA LYS A 32 -5.23 -1.61 9.83
C LYS A 32 -4.32 -0.56 9.20
N ARG A 33 -3.03 -0.55 9.55
CA ARG A 33 -2.02 0.33 8.95
C ARG A 33 -1.84 0.05 7.45
N LYS A 34 -1.78 -1.22 7.04
CA LYS A 34 -1.71 -1.62 5.62
C LYS A 34 -2.95 -1.16 4.83
N ILE A 35 -4.16 -1.30 5.40
CA ILE A 35 -5.40 -0.79 4.80
C ILE A 35 -5.39 0.73 4.66
N TYR A 36 -4.98 1.44 5.71
CA TYR A 36 -4.95 2.91 5.67
C TYR A 36 -4.02 3.41 4.57
N LEU A 37 -2.81 2.83 4.46
CA LEU A 37 -1.86 3.15 3.39
C LEU A 37 -2.42 2.85 1.99
N MET A 38 -3.16 1.74 1.83
CA MET A 38 -3.82 1.42 0.56
C MET A 38 -4.88 2.47 0.20
N ILE A 39 -5.74 2.85 1.15
CA ILE A 39 -6.80 3.86 0.92
C ILE A 39 -6.17 5.20 0.54
N THR A 40 -5.16 5.66 1.29
CA THR A 40 -4.47 6.92 1.00
C THR A 40 -3.81 6.91 -0.38
N ASN A 41 -3.19 5.79 -0.79
CA ASN A 41 -2.58 5.66 -2.11
C ASN A 41 -3.63 5.76 -3.22
N TYR A 42 -4.76 5.06 -3.06
CA TYR A 42 -5.87 5.06 -4.03
C TYR A 42 -6.55 6.44 -4.13
N SER A 43 -6.79 7.09 -2.99
CA SER A 43 -7.34 8.45 -2.93
C SER A 43 -6.41 9.44 -3.62
N SER A 44 -5.09 9.37 -3.38
CA SER A 44 -4.12 10.30 -3.98
C SER A 44 -4.07 10.17 -5.51
N PHE A 45 -4.15 8.94 -6.04
CA PHE A 45 -4.26 8.71 -7.48
C PHE A 45 -5.58 9.22 -8.06
N ALA A 46 -6.71 8.99 -7.39
CA ALA A 46 -8.00 9.52 -7.80
C ALA A 46 -8.01 11.07 -7.83
N LEU A 47 -7.39 11.70 -6.82
CA LEU A 47 -7.18 13.15 -6.79
C LEU A 47 -6.28 13.63 -7.93
N ALA A 48 -5.19 12.90 -8.26
CA ALA A 48 -4.34 13.25 -9.39
C ALA A 48 -5.11 13.21 -10.72
N VAL A 49 -5.93 12.17 -10.94
CA VAL A 49 -6.82 12.08 -12.12
C VAL A 49 -7.84 13.22 -12.12
N TYR A 50 -8.43 13.54 -10.97
CA TYR A 50 -9.36 14.67 -10.86
C TYR A 50 -8.70 16.00 -11.23
N PHE A 51 -7.51 16.30 -10.67
CA PHE A 51 -6.77 17.52 -11.01
C PHE A 51 -6.37 17.56 -12.48
N TYR A 52 -6.03 16.43 -13.09
CA TYR A 52 -5.74 16.33 -14.52
C TYR A 52 -6.94 16.73 -15.39
N PHE A 53 -8.13 16.23 -15.09
CA PHE A 53 -9.36 16.62 -15.79
C PHE A 53 -9.72 18.08 -15.53
N ARG A 54 -9.60 18.53 -14.29
CA ARG A 54 -9.93 19.90 -13.89
C ARG A 54 -9.00 20.93 -14.54
N HIS A 55 -7.71 20.59 -14.69
CA HIS A 55 -6.74 21.42 -15.40
C HIS A 55 -7.09 21.55 -16.89
N ASN A 56 -7.44 20.44 -17.55
CA ASN A 56 -7.83 20.44 -18.95
C ASN A 56 -9.10 21.26 -19.23
N TRP A 57 -10.03 21.31 -18.28
CA TRP A 57 -11.30 22.03 -18.48
C TRP A 57 -11.25 23.52 -18.11
N TYR A 58 -10.54 23.88 -17.03
CA TYR A 58 -10.61 25.24 -16.46
C TYR A 58 -9.34 26.07 -16.66
N CYS A 59 -8.22 25.49 -17.14
CA CYS A 59 -6.96 26.19 -17.42
C CYS A 59 -6.46 27.13 -16.30
N GLU A 60 -6.78 26.83 -15.04
CA GLU A 60 -6.36 27.65 -13.91
C GLU A 60 -4.86 27.45 -13.59
N PRO A 61 -4.10 28.54 -13.40
CA PRO A 61 -2.70 28.45 -12.98
C PRO A 61 -2.61 27.88 -11.55
N GLY A 62 -1.73 26.88 -11.36
CA GLY A 62 -1.49 26.24 -10.06
C GLY A 62 -2.07 24.83 -9.89
N ILE A 63 -3.02 24.40 -10.74
CA ILE A 63 -3.56 23.03 -10.69
C ILE A 63 -2.48 21.98 -10.98
N TYR A 64 -1.50 22.31 -11.83
CA TYR A 64 -0.38 21.43 -12.14
C TYR A 64 0.52 21.15 -10.92
N SER A 65 0.63 22.11 -9.99
CA SER A 65 1.36 21.92 -8.73
C SER A 65 0.61 20.99 -7.77
N TYR A 66 -0.72 21.08 -7.73
CA TYR A 66 -1.52 20.13 -6.94
C TYR A 66 -1.47 18.72 -7.53
N PHE A 67 -1.47 18.60 -8.85
CA PHE A 67 -1.27 17.33 -9.54
C PHE A 67 0.07 16.68 -9.15
N SER A 68 1.18 17.42 -9.25
CA SER A 68 2.51 16.90 -8.89
C SER A 68 2.64 16.56 -7.40
N LEU A 69 1.97 17.33 -6.52
CA LEU A 69 1.90 17.04 -5.10
C LEU A 69 1.17 15.71 -4.83
N CYS A 70 0.05 15.45 -5.51
CA CYS A 70 -0.66 14.17 -5.41
C CYS A 70 0.17 12.98 -5.91
N GLU A 71 0.91 13.13 -7.01
CA GLU A 71 1.84 12.09 -7.46
C GLU A 71 2.92 11.84 -6.40
N TYR A 72 3.49 12.89 -5.80
CA TYR A 72 4.50 12.77 -4.77
C TYR A 72 3.98 12.03 -3.52
N VAL A 73 2.78 12.38 -3.06
CA VAL A 73 2.11 11.68 -1.93
C VAL A 73 1.88 10.20 -2.27
N THR A 74 1.53 9.89 -3.51
CA THR A 74 1.35 8.50 -3.98
C THR A 74 2.67 7.72 -3.92
N VAL A 75 3.78 8.32 -4.36
CA VAL A 75 5.13 7.71 -4.29
C VAL A 75 5.55 7.47 -2.84
N VAL A 76 5.44 8.49 -1.98
CA VAL A 76 5.84 8.40 -0.56
C VAL A 76 5.03 7.32 0.17
N THR A 77 3.71 7.28 -0.04
CA THR A 77 2.84 6.26 0.58
C THR A 77 3.19 4.85 0.10
N ASN A 78 3.60 4.70 -1.17
CA ASN A 78 4.06 3.42 -1.71
C ASN A 78 5.39 2.95 -1.10
N ILE A 79 6.36 3.86 -0.90
CA ILE A 79 7.64 3.56 -0.25
C ILE A 79 7.41 3.15 1.22
N TRP A 80 6.51 3.85 1.92
CA TRP A 80 6.14 3.52 3.29
C TRP A 80 5.52 2.12 3.38
N PHE A 81 4.66 1.77 2.44
CA PHE A 81 4.06 0.44 2.40
C PHE A 81 5.10 -0.67 2.22
N HIS A 82 6.05 -0.51 1.29
CA HIS A 82 7.16 -1.46 1.15
C HIS A 82 8.01 -1.56 2.41
N SER A 83 8.23 -0.45 3.12
CA SER A 83 8.94 -0.46 4.41
C SER A 83 8.16 -1.27 5.46
N THR A 84 6.84 -1.12 5.50
CA THR A 84 5.97 -1.90 6.40
C THR A 84 6.01 -3.40 6.09
N ALA A 85 6.12 -3.78 4.81
CA ALA A 85 6.26 -5.17 4.40
C ALA A 85 7.62 -5.78 4.79
N ILE A 86 8.69 -4.98 4.77
CA ILE A 86 10.01 -5.42 5.24
C ILE A 86 9.98 -5.71 6.75
N ASP A 87 9.30 -4.88 7.53
CA ASP A 87 9.18 -5.09 8.98
C ASP A 87 8.27 -6.29 9.33
N ASP A 88 7.23 -6.54 8.53
CA ASP A 88 6.38 -7.74 8.62
C ASP A 88 7.20 -9.02 8.37
N LEU A 89 8.11 -8.99 7.39
CA LEU A 89 9.01 -10.11 7.08
C LEU A 89 10.06 -10.36 8.16
N LYS A 90 10.55 -9.32 8.86
CA LYS A 90 11.48 -9.49 9.98
C LYS A 90 10.86 -10.21 11.18
N GLY A 91 9.53 -10.13 11.34
CA GLY A 91 8.80 -10.84 12.38
C GLY A 91 8.56 -12.33 12.08
N LEU A 92 8.70 -12.74 10.81
CA LEU A 92 8.59 -14.13 10.38
C LEU A 92 9.94 -14.84 10.52
N TYR A 93 10.13 -15.58 11.60
CA TYR A 93 11.21 -16.56 11.72
C TYR A 93 10.94 -17.74 10.77
N PHE A 94 11.66 -17.77 9.65
CA PHE A 94 11.59 -18.85 8.67
C PHE A 94 12.27 -20.11 9.26
N ILE A 95 11.48 -21.02 9.83
CA ILE A 95 12.00 -22.32 10.28
C ILE A 95 12.20 -23.20 9.03
N ILE A 96 13.43 -23.24 8.51
CA ILE A 96 13.84 -24.22 7.50
C ILE A 96 14.14 -25.53 8.22
N GLY A 97 13.09 -26.27 8.59
CA GLY A 97 13.20 -27.60 9.18
C GLY A 97 13.18 -28.67 8.11
N HIS A 98 14.33 -29.30 7.83
CA HIS A 98 14.37 -30.55 7.09
C HIS A 98 13.91 -31.68 8.04
N VAL A 99 12.65 -32.09 7.95
CA VAL A 99 12.15 -33.26 8.66
C VAL A 99 12.67 -34.51 7.94
N HIS A 100 13.87 -34.96 8.31
CA HIS A 100 14.33 -36.31 7.98
C HIS A 100 13.93 -37.22 9.14
N SER A 101 12.74 -37.80 9.03
CA SER A 101 12.34 -38.94 9.84
C SER A 101 12.97 -40.18 9.22
N SER A 102 13.97 -40.75 9.87
CA SER A 102 14.41 -42.14 9.68
C SER A 102 14.90 -42.69 11.01
#